data_AF-A0A7S2VH13-F1
#
_entry.id   AF-A0A7S2VH13-F1
#
_cell.length_a   1.000
_cell.length_b   1.000
_cell.length_c   1.000
_cell.angle_alpha   90.00
_cell.angle_beta   90.00
_cell.angle_gamma   90.00
#
_symmetry.space_group_name_H-M   'P 1'
#
loop_
_entity.id
_entity.type
_entity.pdbx_description
1 polymer ?
#
loop_
_entity_poly.entity_id
_entity_poly.type
_entity_poly.pdbx_seq_one_letter_code
_entity_poly.pdbx_strand_id
1 'polypeptide(L)'
;PGHGLALTGFAVRWSESPSMHPELGRAELPADQGIQAGAKIYCKVTGVTPGSKVYFDCAAKSDFGWGEFCPCTPEVIAAPAAPDQPAPPEGGYKTSTSLVMYVDDTTQDNGGRISRYKLMYDTSPTFPDPVLCPGCMRLVGPSGGPKPRRFEYPVTGLKSGRPYFFSVSAFNSAGQSAWSAPSAAQYVHQEEPAQMSAPRLAQAVSGSVLSISYMPPANLGLCTGGTVFEYE
;
A
#
# COMPACT_ATOMS: atom_id res chain seq x y z
N PRO A 1 44.94 41.29 19.83
CA PRO A 1 43.63 41.07 20.51
C PRO A 1 42.49 41.31 19.52
N GLY A 2 41.83 40.25 19.07
CA GLY A 2 40.76 40.35 18.06
C GLY A 2 39.54 41.04 18.65
N HIS A 3 39.11 42.13 18.01
CA HIS A 3 37.90 42.90 18.36
C HIS A 3 36.62 42.24 17.82
N GLY A 4 36.49 40.92 17.96
CA GLY A 4 35.30 40.18 17.56
C GLY A 4 34.41 39.89 18.75
N LEU A 5 33.11 40.16 18.64
CA LEU A 5 32.13 39.68 19.61
C LEU A 5 32.15 38.15 19.65
N ALA A 6 32.11 37.59 20.87
CA ALA A 6 31.99 36.15 21.02
C ALA A 6 30.61 35.70 20.50
N LEU A 7 30.61 34.63 19.70
CA LEU A 7 29.37 33.98 19.31
C LEU A 7 28.83 33.18 20.49
N THR A 8 27.53 33.26 20.71
CA THR A 8 26.79 32.52 21.74
C THR A 8 25.90 31.43 21.17
N GLY A 9 25.66 31.42 19.84
CA GLY A 9 24.88 30.38 19.19
C GLY A 9 24.80 30.50 17.68
N PHE A 10 24.11 29.52 17.10
CA PHE A 10 23.81 29.41 15.67
C PHE A 10 22.36 29.00 15.48
N ALA A 11 21.72 29.48 14.42
CA ALA A 11 20.41 29.03 13.99
C ALA A 11 20.52 28.51 12.56
N VAL A 12 19.85 27.40 12.30
CA VAL A 12 19.55 26.92 10.95
C VAL A 12 18.05 26.89 10.80
N ARG A 13 17.51 27.54 9.76
CA ARG A 13 16.09 27.50 9.44
C ARG A 13 15.84 26.75 8.16
N TRP A 14 14.61 26.28 7.99
CA TRP A 14 14.21 25.64 6.74
C TRP A 14 12.82 26.10 6.28
N SER A 15 12.65 26.05 4.96
CA SER A 15 11.40 26.38 4.27
C SER A 15 11.26 25.53 3.01
N GLU A 16 10.04 25.42 2.50
CA GLU A 16 9.73 24.86 1.17
C GLU A 16 9.89 25.90 0.04
N SER A 17 10.24 27.15 0.39
CA SER A 17 10.47 28.25 -0.55
C SER A 17 11.89 28.82 -0.41
N PRO A 18 12.55 29.20 -1.52
CA PRO A 18 13.85 29.89 -1.49
C PRO A 18 13.76 31.29 -0.86
N SER A 19 12.56 31.86 -0.73
CA SER A 19 12.37 33.11 0.04
C SER A 19 12.47 32.90 1.56
N MET A 20 12.63 31.65 2.03
CA MET A 20 12.61 31.27 3.44
C MET A 20 11.30 31.65 4.17
N HIS A 21 10.22 31.85 3.41
CA HIS A 21 8.89 32.20 3.91
C HIS A 21 7.79 31.32 3.27
N PRO A 22 6.90 30.70 4.08
CA PRO A 22 6.93 30.68 5.54
C PRO A 22 8.13 29.88 6.10
N GLU A 23 8.60 30.25 7.29
CA GLU A 23 9.58 29.46 8.05
C GLU A 23 8.87 28.19 8.55
N LEU A 24 9.30 27.02 8.09
CA LEU A 24 8.72 25.74 8.50
C LEU A 24 9.31 25.26 9.83
N GLY A 25 10.55 25.65 10.11
CA GLY A 25 11.17 25.40 11.40
C GLY A 25 12.59 25.92 11.52
N ARG A 26 13.12 25.78 12.73
CA ARG A 26 14.44 26.26 13.15
C ARG A 26 15.08 25.30 14.15
N ALA A 27 16.38 25.10 14.02
CA ALA A 27 17.23 24.49 15.02
C ALA A 27 18.21 25.55 15.54
N GLU A 28 18.30 25.69 16.86
CA GLU A 28 19.28 26.56 17.52
C GLU A 28 20.33 25.71 18.24
N LEU A 29 21.59 26.05 18.06
CA LEU A 29 22.73 25.38 18.67
C LEU A 29 23.54 26.39 19.50
N PRO A 30 23.96 26.06 20.72
CA PRO A 30 24.87 26.91 21.47
C PRO A 30 26.25 26.92 20.80
N ALA A 31 26.91 28.08 20.86
CA ALA A 31 28.34 28.14 20.57
C ALA A 31 29.07 27.72 21.84
N ASP A 32 29.38 26.43 21.98
CA ASP A 32 30.19 25.97 23.11
C ASP A 32 31.65 26.45 22.98
N GLN A 33 32.43 26.31 24.06
CA GLN A 33 33.81 26.79 24.12
C GLN A 33 34.79 26.02 23.19
N GLY A 34 34.31 25.06 22.39
CA GLY A 34 35.12 24.26 21.46
C GLY A 34 35.03 24.66 19.99
N ILE A 35 34.09 25.53 19.60
CA ILE A 35 33.87 25.87 18.18
C ILE A 35 34.91 26.89 17.72
N GLN A 36 35.94 26.38 17.04
CA GLN A 36 36.99 27.17 16.40
C GLN A 36 36.54 27.65 15.00
N ALA A 37 37.16 28.73 14.51
CA ALA A 37 36.96 29.18 13.14
C ALA A 37 37.30 28.04 12.14
N GLY A 38 36.40 27.77 11.19
CA GLY A 38 36.55 26.69 10.21
C GLY A 38 36.07 25.31 10.69
N ALA A 39 35.62 25.17 11.94
CA ALA A 39 34.99 23.94 12.40
C ALA A 39 33.64 23.71 11.69
N LYS A 40 33.34 22.45 11.37
CA LYS A 40 32.02 22.06 10.86
C LYS A 40 31.06 21.86 12.03
N ILE A 41 29.93 22.56 11.97
CA ILE A 41 28.85 22.45 12.94
C ILE A 41 27.74 21.61 12.30
N TYR A 42 27.20 20.67 13.06
CA TYR A 42 26.14 19.78 12.59
C TYR A 42 24.91 19.96 13.46
N CYS A 43 23.76 20.21 12.85
CA CYS A 43 22.46 20.15 13.50
C CYS A 43 21.59 19.06 12.87
N LYS A 44 20.72 18.45 13.67
CA LYS A 44 19.66 17.58 13.15
C LYS A 44 18.44 18.45 12.83
N VAL A 45 17.98 18.37 11.59
CA VAL A 45 16.71 18.97 11.16
C VAL A 45 15.63 17.90 11.22
N THR A 46 14.47 18.23 11.79
CA THR A 46 13.32 17.33 11.94
C THR A 46 12.04 18.00 11.45
N GLY A 47 11.03 17.21 11.06
CA GLY A 47 9.76 17.75 10.57
C GLY A 47 9.80 18.21 9.10
N VAL A 48 10.80 17.80 8.34
CA VAL A 48 10.84 18.00 6.88
C VAL A 48 9.95 16.95 6.23
N THR A 49 9.06 17.40 5.34
CA THR A 49 8.20 16.52 4.55
C THR A 49 9.05 15.62 3.63
N PRO A 50 8.93 14.29 3.70
CA PRO A 50 9.69 13.39 2.84
C PRO A 50 9.45 13.67 1.35
N GLY A 51 10.53 13.69 0.55
CA GLY A 51 10.46 14.01 -0.87
C GLY A 51 10.20 15.46 -1.23
N SER A 52 9.97 16.35 -0.26
CA SER A 52 9.74 17.76 -0.55
C SER A 52 11.03 18.49 -0.92
N LYS A 53 10.85 19.63 -1.58
CA LYS A 53 11.92 20.61 -1.81
C LYS A 53 12.12 21.39 -0.53
N VAL A 54 13.34 21.47 -0.05
CA VAL A 54 13.69 22.21 1.17
C VAL A 54 14.90 23.11 0.91
N TYR A 55 14.86 24.28 1.53
CA TYR A 55 15.88 25.31 1.48
C TYR A 55 16.33 25.63 2.90
N PHE A 56 17.61 25.94 3.08
CA PHE A 56 18.18 26.28 4.38
C PHE A 56 18.89 27.62 4.35
N ASP A 57 18.78 28.38 5.43
CA ASP A 57 19.66 29.50 5.75
C ASP A 57 20.16 29.37 7.19
N CYS A 58 21.20 30.13 7.53
CA CYS A 58 21.73 30.15 8.88
C CYS A 58 22.16 31.55 9.33
N ALA A 59 22.10 31.76 10.64
CA ALA A 59 22.56 32.98 11.29
C ALA A 59 23.37 32.61 12.53
N ALA A 60 24.31 33.48 12.90
CA ALA A 60 25.04 33.39 14.16
C ALA A 60 24.42 34.35 15.19
N LYS A 61 24.57 34.03 16.47
CA LYS A 61 24.12 34.84 17.61
C LYS A 61 25.31 35.31 18.41
N SER A 62 25.25 36.54 18.91
CA SER A 62 26.15 37.08 19.94
C SER A 62 25.33 37.51 21.17
N ASP A 63 26.00 38.04 22.19
CA ASP A 63 25.32 38.64 23.35
C ASP A 63 24.36 39.79 22.99
N PHE A 64 24.52 40.40 21.81
CA PHE A 64 23.69 41.48 21.30
C PHE A 64 22.50 41.00 20.45
N GLY A 65 22.38 39.69 20.23
CA GLY A 65 21.30 39.09 19.44
C GLY A 65 21.77 38.37 18.17
N TRP A 66 20.81 38.10 17.29
CA TRP A 66 21.03 37.40 16.02
C TRP A 66 21.62 38.35 14.96
N GLY A 67 22.61 37.86 14.22
CA GLY A 67 23.04 38.48 12.98
C GLY A 67 22.05 38.23 11.83
N GLU A 68 22.37 38.78 10.67
CA GLU A 68 21.59 38.51 9.45
C GLU A 68 21.72 37.04 9.02
N PHE A 69 20.64 36.51 8.46
CA PHE A 69 20.67 35.20 7.83
C PHE A 69 21.49 35.26 6.53
N CYS A 70 22.28 34.23 6.29
CA CYS A 70 22.99 34.07 5.03
C CYS A 70 22.01 33.80 3.87
N PRO A 71 22.45 33.96 2.61
CA PRO A 71 21.65 33.52 1.47
C PRO A 71 21.29 32.02 1.56
N CYS A 72 20.07 31.67 1.14
CA CYS A 72 19.61 30.29 1.23
C CYS A 72 20.41 29.34 0.31
N THR A 73 20.40 28.06 0.66
CA THR A 73 20.98 27.00 -0.19
C THR A 73 20.28 26.89 -1.54
N PRO A 74 20.90 26.27 -2.56
CA PRO A 74 20.16 25.70 -3.68
C PRO A 74 19.09 24.71 -3.20
N GLU A 75 18.19 24.33 -4.12
CA GLU A 75 17.15 23.33 -3.86
C GLU A 75 17.76 22.01 -3.36
N VAL A 76 17.31 21.56 -2.19
CA VAL A 76 17.62 20.24 -1.64
C VAL A 76 16.34 19.40 -1.70
N ILE A 77 16.44 18.17 -2.19
CA ILE A 77 15.32 17.22 -2.16
C ILE A 77 15.47 16.33 -0.94
N ALA A 78 14.48 16.37 -0.05
CA ALA A 78 14.43 15.48 1.10
C ALA A 78 14.36 14.01 0.64
N ALA A 79 15.07 13.13 1.33
CA ALA A 79 15.01 11.71 1.04
C ALA A 79 13.57 11.18 1.17
N PRO A 80 13.17 10.18 0.36
CA PRO A 80 11.86 9.57 0.51
C PRO A 80 11.74 8.82 1.84
N ALA A 81 10.51 8.69 2.33
CA ALA A 81 10.17 7.79 3.43
C ALA A 81 9.29 6.64 2.93
N ALA A 82 9.12 5.59 3.74
CA ALA A 82 8.21 4.50 3.39
C ALA A 82 6.80 5.06 3.12
N PRO A 83 6.00 4.44 2.24
CA PRO A 83 4.65 4.92 1.97
C PRO A 83 3.79 4.90 3.23
N ASP A 84 2.74 5.72 3.24
CA ASP A 84 1.75 5.66 4.29
C ASP A 84 1.00 4.32 4.28
N GLN A 85 0.28 4.03 5.37
CA GLN A 85 -0.58 2.86 5.43
C GLN A 85 -1.64 2.94 4.31
N PRO A 86 -1.72 1.93 3.42
CA PRO A 86 -2.69 1.93 2.34
C PRO A 86 -4.11 1.63 2.86
N ALA A 87 -5.11 1.97 2.05
CA ALA A 87 -6.48 1.52 2.26
C ALA A 87 -6.58 -0.02 2.14
N PRO A 88 -7.57 -0.66 2.78
CA PRO A 88 -7.82 -2.09 2.62
C PRO A 88 -8.05 -2.47 1.16
N PRO A 89 -7.64 -3.69 0.74
CA PRO A 89 -7.89 -4.14 -0.62
C PRO A 89 -9.38 -4.49 -0.82
N GLU A 90 -9.83 -4.40 -2.07
CA GLU A 90 -11.20 -4.70 -2.47
C GLU A 90 -11.30 -6.02 -3.23
N GLY A 91 -12.41 -6.73 -3.03
CA GLY A 91 -12.69 -7.99 -3.72
C GLY A 91 -13.33 -7.74 -5.09
N GLY A 92 -12.75 -8.33 -6.13
CA GLY A 92 -13.28 -8.32 -7.49
C GLY A 92 -14.00 -9.63 -7.83
N TYR A 93 -13.72 -10.16 -9.03
CA TYR A 93 -14.26 -11.44 -9.52
C TYR A 93 -13.92 -12.60 -8.59
N LYS A 94 -14.84 -13.56 -8.50
CA LYS A 94 -14.75 -14.71 -7.60
C LYS A 94 -15.20 -15.96 -8.35
N THR A 95 -14.64 -17.11 -7.98
CA THR A 95 -15.06 -18.45 -8.38
C THR A 95 -15.35 -19.27 -7.13
N SER A 96 -15.61 -20.58 -7.27
CA SER A 96 -15.78 -21.50 -6.15
C SER A 96 -14.50 -21.70 -5.30
N THR A 97 -13.32 -21.45 -5.86
CA THR A 97 -12.01 -21.71 -5.20
C THR A 97 -11.02 -20.55 -5.26
N SER A 98 -11.36 -19.47 -5.94
CA SER A 98 -10.48 -18.31 -6.13
C SER A 98 -11.22 -16.98 -6.06
N LEU A 99 -10.49 -15.92 -5.76
CA LEU A 99 -10.98 -14.54 -5.84
C LEU A 99 -9.84 -13.62 -6.23
N VAL A 100 -10.15 -12.53 -6.93
CA VAL A 100 -9.18 -11.49 -7.27
C VAL A 100 -9.30 -10.36 -6.27
N MET A 101 -8.21 -10.05 -5.56
CA MET A 101 -8.11 -8.83 -4.75
C MET A 101 -7.45 -7.73 -5.55
N TYR A 102 -7.93 -6.50 -5.41
CA TYR A 102 -7.33 -5.34 -6.07
C TYR A 102 -7.15 -4.15 -5.12
N VAL A 103 -6.24 -3.25 -5.51
CA VAL A 103 -5.98 -1.96 -4.88
C VAL A 103 -5.85 -0.92 -5.97
N ASP A 104 -6.60 0.17 -5.86
CA ASP A 104 -6.38 1.38 -6.65
C ASP A 104 -5.45 2.32 -5.86
N ASP A 105 -4.20 2.48 -6.31
CA ASP A 105 -3.14 3.20 -5.61
C ASP A 105 -3.46 4.69 -5.48
N THR A 106 -4.04 5.04 -4.33
CA THR A 106 -4.25 6.38 -3.81
C THR A 106 -3.33 6.68 -2.61
N THR A 107 -2.41 5.75 -2.29
CA THR A 107 -1.55 5.83 -1.10
C THR A 107 -0.52 6.93 -1.26
N GLN A 108 -0.30 7.71 -0.19
CA GLN A 108 0.73 8.73 -0.17
C GLN A 108 2.11 8.06 -0.20
N ASP A 109 2.95 8.48 -1.14
CA ASP A 109 4.18 7.77 -1.51
C ASP A 109 5.43 8.36 -0.84
N ASN A 110 5.26 9.46 -0.09
CA ASN A 110 6.29 10.12 0.71
C ASN A 110 7.59 10.38 -0.07
N GLY A 111 7.45 10.82 -1.33
CA GLY A 111 8.57 11.18 -2.20
C GLY A 111 9.17 10.01 -2.99
N GLY A 112 8.77 8.79 -2.69
CA GLY A 112 9.24 7.59 -3.37
C GLY A 112 8.09 6.90 -4.07
N ARG A 113 8.11 6.84 -5.40
CA ARG A 113 7.06 6.19 -6.18
C ARG A 113 6.77 4.77 -5.68
N ILE A 114 5.49 4.47 -5.43
CA ILE A 114 5.06 3.12 -5.06
C ILE A 114 5.33 2.15 -6.22
N SER A 115 6.10 1.12 -5.93
CA SER A 115 6.60 0.14 -6.90
C SER A 115 5.76 -1.13 -6.94
N ARG A 116 5.20 -1.56 -5.79
CA ARG A 116 4.47 -2.82 -5.64
C ARG A 116 3.64 -2.84 -4.36
N TYR A 117 2.69 -3.77 -4.31
CA TYR A 117 1.96 -4.15 -3.10
C TYR A 117 2.19 -5.63 -2.78
N LYS A 118 2.27 -5.96 -1.49
CA LYS A 118 2.13 -7.34 -1.00
C LYS A 118 0.73 -7.52 -0.41
N LEU A 119 0.24 -8.75 -0.45
CA LEU A 119 -1.07 -9.16 0.06
C LEU A 119 -0.87 -10.25 1.10
N MET A 120 -1.63 -10.22 2.18
CA MET A 120 -1.81 -11.33 3.12
C MET A 120 -3.29 -11.52 3.41
N TYR A 121 -3.65 -12.70 3.92
CA TYR A 121 -5.02 -13.00 4.29
C TYR A 121 -5.10 -13.86 5.55
N ASP A 122 -6.26 -13.83 6.20
CA ASP A 122 -6.62 -14.72 7.30
C ASP A 122 -8.14 -15.00 7.22
N THR A 123 -8.62 -16.00 7.93
CA THR A 123 -10.04 -16.27 8.16
C THR A 123 -10.64 -15.47 9.32
N SER A 124 -9.82 -14.73 10.07
CA SER A 124 -10.24 -13.80 11.11
C SER A 124 -9.80 -12.36 10.80
N PRO A 125 -10.63 -11.33 11.06
CA PRO A 125 -10.25 -9.93 10.84
C PRO A 125 -9.15 -9.45 11.79
N THR A 126 -8.81 -10.20 12.85
CA THR A 126 -7.71 -9.85 13.76
C THR A 126 -6.36 -10.37 13.31
N PHE A 127 -6.30 -11.11 12.19
CA PHE A 127 -5.08 -11.73 11.65
C PHE A 127 -4.22 -12.45 12.71
N PRO A 128 -4.76 -13.41 13.49
CA PRO A 128 -3.98 -14.18 14.44
C PRO A 128 -2.93 -15.07 13.76
N ASP A 129 -3.23 -15.60 12.57
CA ASP A 129 -2.40 -16.55 11.82
C ASP A 129 -2.36 -16.15 10.32
N PRO A 130 -1.79 -14.97 9.99
CA PRO A 130 -1.82 -14.43 8.65
C PRO A 130 -1.03 -15.30 7.66
N VAL A 131 -1.64 -15.60 6.52
CA VAL A 131 -0.98 -16.23 5.38
C VAL A 131 -0.51 -15.16 4.41
N LEU A 132 0.80 -15.05 4.22
CA LEU A 132 1.38 -14.15 3.22
C LEU A 132 1.22 -14.75 1.82
N CYS A 133 0.59 -14.00 0.91
CA CYS A 133 0.50 -14.42 -0.48
C CYS A 133 1.89 -14.40 -1.13
N PRO A 134 2.26 -15.43 -1.92
CA PRO A 134 3.56 -15.45 -2.59
C PRO A 134 3.67 -14.33 -3.64
N GLY A 135 4.79 -13.62 -3.65
CA GLY A 135 5.04 -12.57 -4.63
C GLY A 135 4.36 -11.23 -4.31
N CYS A 136 4.00 -10.48 -5.35
CA CYS A 136 3.44 -9.14 -5.24
C CYS A 136 2.21 -9.01 -6.15
N MET A 137 1.32 -8.08 -5.82
CA MET A 137 0.21 -7.72 -6.70
C MET A 137 0.74 -7.19 -8.03
N ARG A 138 0.13 -7.63 -9.13
CA ARG A 138 0.48 -7.26 -10.48
C ARG A 138 -0.16 -5.93 -10.84
N LEU A 139 0.65 -4.98 -11.34
CA LEU A 139 0.11 -3.75 -11.91
C LEU A 139 -0.70 -4.07 -13.18
N VAL A 140 -1.91 -3.53 -13.26
CA VAL A 140 -2.78 -3.60 -14.42
C VAL A 140 -2.68 -2.29 -15.19
N GLY A 141 -2.32 -2.38 -16.47
CA GLY A 141 -2.12 -1.22 -17.33
C GLY A 141 -0.68 -0.69 -17.33
N PRO A 142 -0.48 0.52 -17.89
CA PRO A 142 0.86 1.05 -18.14
C PRO A 142 1.59 1.42 -16.83
N SER A 143 2.88 1.08 -16.77
CA SER A 143 3.73 1.31 -15.60
C SER A 143 3.82 2.77 -15.19
N GLY A 144 3.69 3.71 -16.12
CA GLY A 144 3.74 5.17 -15.93
C GLY A 144 2.39 5.88 -16.02
N GLY A 145 1.27 5.17 -15.93
CA GLY A 145 -0.06 5.80 -15.96
C GLY A 145 -0.31 6.74 -14.77
N PRO A 146 -1.30 7.65 -14.88
CA PRO A 146 -1.71 8.52 -13.78
C PRO A 146 -2.27 7.70 -12.61
N LYS A 147 -2.26 8.28 -11.39
CA LYS A 147 -2.97 7.69 -10.25
C LYS A 147 -4.50 7.89 -10.41
N PRO A 148 -5.34 6.97 -9.89
CA PRO A 148 -4.93 5.73 -9.22
C PRO A 148 -4.46 4.67 -10.21
N ARG A 149 -3.42 3.92 -9.81
CA ARG A 149 -2.93 2.76 -10.57
C ARG A 149 -3.46 1.49 -9.94
N ARG A 150 -4.01 0.59 -10.75
CA ARG A 150 -4.63 -0.64 -10.25
C ARG A 150 -3.65 -1.78 -10.11
N PHE A 151 -3.58 -2.39 -8.93
CA PHE A 151 -2.81 -3.59 -8.67
C PHE A 151 -3.76 -4.73 -8.33
N GLU A 152 -3.52 -5.91 -8.90
CA GLU A 152 -4.40 -7.08 -8.72
C GLU A 152 -3.61 -8.32 -8.30
N TYR A 153 -4.25 -9.18 -7.51
CA TYR A 153 -3.70 -10.46 -7.12
C TYR A 153 -4.79 -11.54 -7.11
N PRO A 154 -4.65 -12.59 -7.95
CA PRO A 154 -5.53 -13.75 -7.90
C PRO A 154 -5.15 -14.65 -6.72
N VAL A 155 -6.06 -14.78 -5.75
CA VAL A 155 -5.92 -15.68 -4.60
C VAL A 155 -6.63 -16.98 -4.94
N THR A 156 -5.91 -18.11 -4.84
CA THR A 156 -6.41 -19.44 -5.22
C THR A 156 -6.34 -20.40 -4.02
N GLY A 157 -6.98 -21.57 -4.15
CA GLY A 157 -6.95 -22.59 -3.10
C GLY A 157 -7.82 -22.26 -1.89
N LEU A 158 -8.77 -21.35 -2.05
CA LEU A 158 -9.70 -20.95 -1.00
C LEU A 158 -10.81 -22.00 -0.86
N LYS A 159 -11.22 -22.26 0.38
CA LYS A 159 -12.35 -23.14 0.72
C LYS A 159 -13.63 -22.34 0.91
N SER A 160 -14.73 -22.85 0.39
CA SER A 160 -16.07 -22.29 0.58
C SER A 160 -16.56 -22.41 2.03
N GLY A 161 -17.62 -21.66 2.36
CA GLY A 161 -18.28 -21.70 3.68
C GLY A 161 -17.54 -20.99 4.81
N ARG A 162 -16.50 -20.20 4.52
CA ARG A 162 -15.82 -19.35 5.51
C ARG A 162 -15.43 -17.98 4.95
N PRO A 163 -15.40 -16.93 5.78
CA PRO A 163 -14.89 -15.64 5.35
C PRO A 163 -13.37 -15.64 5.25
N TYR A 164 -12.85 -14.81 4.36
CA TYR A 164 -11.45 -14.40 4.28
C TYR A 164 -11.35 -12.89 4.39
N PHE A 165 -10.36 -12.43 5.14
CA PHE A 165 -10.02 -11.03 5.35
C PHE A 165 -8.63 -10.80 4.77
N PHE A 166 -8.47 -9.72 4.01
CA PHE A 166 -7.25 -9.42 3.29
C PHE A 166 -6.64 -8.11 3.76
N SER A 167 -5.32 -8.02 3.73
CA SER A 167 -4.59 -6.79 4.06
C SER A 167 -3.44 -6.60 3.08
N VAL A 168 -3.12 -5.36 2.75
CA VAL A 168 -2.04 -5.00 1.82
C VAL A 168 -1.02 -4.07 2.44
N SER A 169 0.22 -4.13 1.93
CA SER A 169 1.28 -3.17 2.27
C SER A 169 1.95 -2.65 1.00
N ALA A 170 2.19 -1.35 0.93
CA ALA A 170 2.84 -0.68 -0.20
C ALA A 170 4.37 -0.66 -0.01
N PHE A 171 5.11 -0.61 -1.14
CA PHE A 171 6.56 -0.49 -1.13
C PHE A 171 7.05 0.58 -2.10
N ASN A 172 8.00 1.40 -1.64
CA ASN A 172 8.79 2.29 -2.49
C ASN A 172 10.30 2.06 -2.27
N SER A 173 11.14 2.99 -2.73
CA SER A 173 12.60 2.93 -2.57
C SER A 173 13.06 3.07 -1.12
N ALA A 174 12.27 3.69 -0.24
CA ALA A 174 12.59 3.89 1.16
C ALA A 174 12.16 2.72 2.05
N GLY A 175 11.18 1.91 1.62
CA GLY A 175 10.80 0.70 2.35
C GLY A 175 9.35 0.29 2.17
N GLN A 176 8.88 -0.52 3.12
CA GLN A 176 7.53 -1.05 3.23
C GLN A 176 6.68 -0.19 4.17
N SER A 177 5.42 0.05 3.83
CA SER A 177 4.43 0.66 4.72
C SER A 177 3.99 -0.31 5.82
N ALA A 178 3.22 0.18 6.79
CA ALA A 178 2.38 -0.70 7.59
C ALA A 178 1.37 -1.46 6.71
N TRP A 179 0.92 -2.63 7.17
CA TRP A 179 -0.21 -3.36 6.58
C TRP A 179 -1.50 -2.58 6.78
N SER A 180 -2.41 -2.58 5.79
CA SER A 180 -3.72 -1.94 5.88
C SER A 180 -4.58 -2.54 6.98
N ALA A 181 -5.66 -1.84 7.35
CA ALA A 181 -6.76 -2.48 8.05
C ALA A 181 -7.30 -3.69 7.23
N PRO A 182 -7.96 -4.67 7.88
CA PRO A 182 -8.62 -5.78 7.20
C PRO A 182 -9.63 -5.28 6.15
N SER A 183 -9.70 -5.97 5.02
CA SER A 183 -10.79 -5.80 4.05
C SER A 183 -12.14 -6.16 4.68
N ALA A 184 -13.23 -5.81 4.01
CA ALA A 184 -14.51 -6.46 4.26
C ALA A 184 -14.39 -7.98 4.05
N ALA A 185 -15.21 -8.76 4.77
CA ALA A 185 -15.24 -10.21 4.66
C ALA A 185 -15.50 -10.65 3.20
N GLN A 186 -14.61 -11.46 2.66
CA GLN A 186 -14.72 -12.03 1.34
C GLN A 186 -15.11 -13.50 1.42
N TYR A 187 -16.02 -13.90 0.55
CA TYR A 187 -16.45 -15.28 0.37
C TYR A 187 -16.19 -15.67 -1.08
N VAL A 188 -15.63 -16.86 -1.32
CA VAL A 188 -15.69 -17.50 -2.63
C VAL A 188 -17.14 -17.88 -2.95
N HIS A 189 -17.46 -18.06 -4.23
CA HIS A 189 -18.80 -18.48 -4.61
C HIS A 189 -19.12 -19.85 -3.99
N GLN A 190 -20.35 -19.98 -3.51
CA GLN A 190 -21.02 -21.28 -3.43
C GLN A 190 -22.01 -21.29 -4.58
N GLU A 191 -21.70 -22.03 -5.64
CA GLU A 191 -22.71 -22.34 -6.65
C GLU A 191 -23.52 -23.53 -6.15
N GLU A 192 -24.85 -23.37 -6.11
CA GLU A 192 -25.74 -24.50 -6.00
C GLU A 192 -25.70 -25.29 -7.33
N PRO A 193 -25.79 -26.63 -7.31
CA PRO A 193 -25.83 -27.42 -8.54
C PRO A 193 -26.88 -26.88 -9.51
N ALA A 194 -26.49 -26.67 -10.78
CA ALA A 194 -27.42 -26.18 -11.79
C ALA A 194 -28.65 -27.11 -11.92
N GLN A 195 -29.81 -26.54 -12.28
CA GLN A 195 -31.06 -27.30 -12.31
C GLN A 195 -31.03 -28.39 -13.40
N MET A 196 -31.32 -29.64 -13.02
CA MET A 196 -31.50 -30.77 -13.95
C MET A 196 -32.69 -30.53 -14.88
N SER A 197 -32.73 -31.20 -16.03
CA SER A 197 -33.94 -31.22 -16.85
C SER A 197 -35.09 -31.92 -16.11
N ALA A 198 -36.33 -31.52 -16.36
CA ALA A 198 -37.49 -32.24 -15.85
C ALA A 198 -37.48 -33.71 -16.32
N PRO A 199 -37.67 -34.70 -15.42
CA PRO A 199 -37.67 -36.11 -15.79
C PRO A 199 -38.85 -36.42 -16.72
N ARG A 200 -38.64 -37.35 -17.66
CA ARG A 200 -39.65 -37.81 -18.61
C ARG A 200 -39.75 -39.33 -18.60
N LEU A 201 -40.95 -39.87 -18.82
CA LEU A 201 -41.11 -41.30 -18.99
C LEU A 201 -40.45 -41.73 -20.31
N ALA A 202 -39.44 -42.59 -20.23
CA ALA A 202 -38.78 -43.18 -21.39
C ALA A 202 -39.52 -44.44 -21.88
N GLN A 203 -39.89 -45.34 -20.95
CA GLN A 203 -40.63 -46.56 -21.27
C GLN A 203 -41.39 -47.11 -20.05
N ALA A 204 -42.60 -47.65 -20.26
CA ALA A 204 -43.24 -48.54 -19.29
C ALA A 204 -42.78 -49.97 -19.54
N VAL A 205 -41.94 -50.51 -18.65
CA VAL A 205 -41.27 -51.81 -18.82
C VAL A 205 -42.19 -52.95 -18.40
N SER A 206 -43.00 -52.75 -17.37
CA SER A 206 -44.06 -53.69 -16.96
C SER A 206 -45.14 -52.95 -16.16
N GLY A 207 -46.17 -53.66 -15.69
CA GLY A 207 -47.29 -53.08 -14.93
C GLY A 207 -46.89 -52.36 -13.64
N SER A 208 -45.67 -52.57 -13.14
CA SER A 208 -45.14 -51.92 -11.94
C SER A 208 -43.75 -51.29 -12.14
N VAL A 209 -43.25 -51.22 -13.37
CA VAL A 209 -41.89 -50.72 -13.64
C VAL A 209 -41.91 -49.69 -14.76
N LEU A 210 -41.43 -48.48 -14.45
CA LEU A 210 -41.23 -47.39 -15.40
C LEU A 210 -39.73 -47.07 -15.50
N SER A 211 -39.26 -46.85 -16.72
CA SER A 211 -37.95 -46.28 -17.01
C SER A 211 -38.12 -44.78 -17.27
N ILE A 212 -37.42 -43.96 -16.49
CA ILE A 212 -37.47 -42.50 -16.56
C ILE A 212 -36.13 -41.99 -17.12
N SER A 213 -36.18 -41.06 -18.08
CA SER A 213 -35.00 -40.35 -18.58
C SER A 213 -34.94 -38.92 -18.05
N TYR A 214 -33.73 -38.42 -17.89
CA TYR A 214 -33.40 -37.05 -17.51
C TYR A 214 -32.03 -36.70 -18.10
N MET A 215 -31.76 -35.40 -18.22
CA MET A 215 -30.51 -34.85 -18.70
C MET A 215 -29.85 -33.99 -17.61
N PRO A 216 -28.51 -33.97 -17.55
CA PRO A 216 -27.76 -33.02 -16.74
C PRO A 216 -28.11 -31.56 -17.08
N PRO A 217 -27.73 -30.60 -16.24
CA PRO A 217 -28.04 -29.19 -16.46
C PRO A 217 -27.44 -28.65 -17.77
N ALA A 218 -28.18 -27.79 -18.47
CA ALA A 218 -27.81 -27.28 -19.79
C ALA A 218 -26.72 -26.20 -19.76
N ASN A 219 -26.44 -25.61 -18.59
CA ASN A 219 -25.41 -24.60 -18.40
C ASN A 219 -24.41 -25.12 -17.34
N LEU A 220 -23.14 -25.22 -17.74
CA LEU A 220 -21.95 -25.24 -16.88
C LEU A 220 -21.62 -26.58 -16.19
N GLY A 221 -21.03 -27.49 -16.98
CA GLY A 221 -20.20 -28.58 -16.48
C GLY A 221 -19.28 -29.11 -17.59
N LEU A 222 -17.98 -29.21 -17.34
CA LEU A 222 -17.03 -29.88 -18.24
C LEU A 222 -17.34 -31.38 -18.27
N CYS A 223 -18.02 -31.84 -19.32
CA CYS A 223 -18.29 -33.26 -19.52
C CYS A 223 -17.02 -34.01 -19.95
N THR A 224 -16.47 -34.84 -19.07
CA THR A 224 -15.50 -35.89 -19.45
C THR A 224 -16.10 -37.26 -19.16
N GLY A 225 -16.30 -38.08 -20.20
CA GLY A 225 -16.79 -39.46 -20.03
C GLY A 225 -18.24 -39.60 -19.57
N GLY A 226 -19.10 -38.59 -19.76
CA GLY A 226 -20.54 -38.67 -19.47
C GLY A 226 -20.92 -38.41 -18.01
N THR A 227 -20.00 -37.94 -17.18
CA THR A 227 -20.25 -37.53 -15.79
C THR A 227 -19.89 -36.05 -15.63
N VAL A 228 -20.76 -35.29 -14.95
CA VAL A 228 -20.51 -33.89 -14.58
C VAL A 228 -19.81 -33.91 -13.22
N PHE A 229 -18.55 -33.49 -13.18
CA PHE A 229 -17.74 -33.51 -11.96
C PHE A 229 -17.74 -32.17 -11.23
N GLU A 230 -17.92 -31.05 -11.92
CA GLU A 230 -17.85 -29.70 -11.35
C GLU A 230 -18.87 -28.76 -12.01
N TYR A 231 -19.40 -27.85 -11.22
CA TYR A 231 -20.19 -26.69 -11.63
C TYR A 231 -19.26 -25.46 -11.57
N GLU A 232 -19.15 -24.73 -12.67
CA GLU A 232 -18.41 -23.44 -12.72
C GLU A 232 -19.35 -22.26 -12.51
#